data_AF-A0A7Y9GIB0-F1
#
_entry.id   AF-A0A7Y9GIB0-F1
#
_cell.length_a   1.000
_cell.length_b   1.000
_cell.length_c   1.000
_cell.angle_alpha   90.00
_cell.angle_beta   90.00
_cell.angle_gamma   90.00
#
_symmetry.space_group_name_H-M   'P 1'
#
loop_
_entity.id
_entity.type
_entity.pdbx_description
1 polymer ?
#
loop_
_entity_poly.entity_id
_entity_poly.type
_entity_poly.pdbx_seq_one_letter_code
_entity_poly.pdbx_strand_id
1 'polypeptide(L)'
;MKMEGVTGHRIKPNRFYTIGKAGFDVATVKRLDPPEVLLGVSMEETGEEFEYTLRPGDTFPVDDQTWQVAEVVFPDNADWEWEVVVRRTS
;
A
#
# COMPACT_ATOMS: atom_id res chain seq x y z
N MET A 1 -24.29 14.69 -6.55
CA MET A 1 -22.82 14.80 -6.55
C MET A 1 -22.27 13.37 -6.64
N LYS A 2 -21.90 12.92 -7.84
CA LYS A 2 -21.28 11.59 -8.02
C LYS A 2 -19.83 11.73 -7.57
N MET A 3 -19.44 11.01 -6.52
CA MET A 3 -18.02 10.86 -6.19
C MET A 3 -17.41 10.01 -7.31
N GLU A 4 -16.67 10.65 -8.22
CA GLU A 4 -15.89 9.94 -9.23
C GLU A 4 -14.89 9.04 -8.50
N GLY A 5 -14.94 7.75 -8.83
CA GLY A 5 -14.18 6.71 -8.15
C GLY A 5 -12.70 7.01 -8.22
N VAL A 6 -12.10 7.25 -7.05
CA VAL A 6 -10.65 7.18 -6.90
C VAL A 6 -10.29 5.71 -7.08
N THR A 7 -9.73 5.36 -8.25
CA THR A 7 -9.30 4.00 -8.58
C THR A 7 -8.08 3.62 -7.75
N GLY A 8 -8.28 3.36 -6.46
CA GLY A 8 -7.25 2.82 -5.57
C GLY A 8 -7.03 1.34 -5.84
N HIS A 9 -5.78 0.90 -5.85
CA HIS A 9 -5.42 -0.51 -5.93
C HIS A 9 -5.56 -1.14 -4.54
N ARG A 10 -6.23 -2.29 -4.48
CA ARG A 10 -6.38 -3.07 -3.26
C ARG A 10 -5.26 -4.10 -3.16
N ILE A 11 -4.41 -3.94 -2.17
CA ILE A 11 -3.37 -4.90 -1.82
C ILE A 11 -3.93 -5.83 -0.74
N LYS A 12 -3.76 -7.13 -0.96
CA LYS A 12 -4.12 -8.20 -0.01
C LYS A 12 -2.84 -8.84 0.53
N PRO A 13 -2.92 -9.61 1.64
CA PRO A 13 -1.79 -10.39 2.12
C PRO A 13 -1.13 -11.19 1.01
N ASN A 14 0.21 -11.19 0.99
CA ASN A 14 1.03 -11.94 0.03
C ASN A 14 0.79 -11.56 -1.44
N ARG A 15 0.36 -10.31 -1.72
CA ARG A 15 0.25 -9.79 -3.07
C ARG A 15 1.29 -8.71 -3.32
N PHE A 16 2.10 -8.94 -4.34
CA PHE A 16 3.02 -7.97 -4.90
C PHE A 16 2.35 -7.21 -6.04
N TYR A 17 2.55 -5.90 -6.07
CA TYR A 17 2.07 -5.00 -7.11
C TYR A 17 3.25 -4.41 -7.87
N THR A 18 3.21 -4.43 -9.20
CA THR A 18 4.33 -4.01 -10.06
C THR A 18 3.94 -2.79 -10.89
N ILE A 19 4.86 -1.83 -10.99
CA ILE A 19 4.77 -0.61 -11.78
C ILE A 19 6.09 -0.47 -12.54
N GLY A 20 6.07 -0.73 -13.86
CA GLY A 20 7.30 -0.71 -14.64
C GLY A 20 8.32 -1.71 -14.10
N LYS A 21 9.48 -1.21 -13.67
CA LYS A 21 10.58 -1.99 -13.06
C LYS A 21 10.62 -1.91 -11.53
N ALA A 22 9.62 -1.28 -10.92
CA ALA A 22 9.48 -1.21 -9.48
C ALA A 22 8.26 -2.01 -9.04
N GLY A 23 8.21 -2.38 -7.77
CA GLY A 23 6.99 -2.90 -7.18
C GLY A 23 6.99 -2.78 -5.68
N PHE A 24 5.85 -3.09 -5.10
CA PHE A 24 5.66 -3.06 -3.67
C PHE A 24 4.65 -4.10 -3.21
N ASP A 25 4.76 -4.49 -1.95
CA ASP A 25 3.81 -5.34 -1.25
C ASP A 25 3.62 -4.85 0.18
N VAL A 26 2.55 -5.34 0.80
CA VAL A 26 2.31 -5.10 2.23
C VAL A 26 2.69 -6.35 2.99
N ALA A 27 3.79 -6.25 3.74
CA ALA A 27 4.31 -7.34 4.55
C ALA A 27 3.44 -7.60 5.78
N THR A 28 2.94 -6.55 6.43
CA THR A 28 2.13 -6.66 7.65
C THR A 28 1.23 -5.45 7.83
N VAL A 29 0.05 -5.67 8.41
CA VAL A 29 -0.84 -4.61 8.91
C VAL A 29 -1.11 -4.85 10.38
N LYS A 30 -0.87 -3.85 11.22
CA LYS A 30 -1.21 -3.86 12.65
C LYS A 30 -2.53 -3.13 12.85
N ARG A 31 -3.48 -3.79 13.49
CA ARG A 31 -4.81 -3.26 13.85
C ARG A 31 -4.70 -2.30 15.06
N LEU A 32 -4.05 -1.16 14.84
CA LEU A 32 -3.94 -0.03 15.76
C LEU A 32 -4.96 1.07 15.39
N ASP A 33 -5.04 2.13 16.19
CA ASP A 33 -5.84 3.33 15.91
C ASP A 33 -4.94 4.60 15.89
N PRO A 34 -4.55 5.12 14.70
CA PRO A 34 -4.83 4.57 13.37
C PRO A 34 -3.98 3.32 13.06
N PRO A 35 -4.40 2.48 12.08
CA PRO A 35 -3.67 1.26 11.73
C PRO A 35 -2.29 1.57 11.13
N GLU A 36 -1.38 0.62 11.30
CA GLU A 36 0.00 0.72 10.82
C GLU A 36 0.26 -0.33 9.75
N VAL A 37 0.88 0.06 8.65
CA VAL A 37 1.18 -0.75 7.46
C VAL A 37 2.69 -0.83 7.31
N LEU A 38 3.25 -2.03 7.35
CA LEU A 38 4.63 -2.29 6.92
C LEU A 38 4.60 -2.64 5.43
N LEU A 39 5.21 -1.78 4.62
CA LEU A 39 5.23 -1.86 3.16
C LEU A 39 6.67 -2.03 2.68
N GLY A 40 6.90 -3.03 1.82
CA GLY A 40 8.16 -3.22 1.11
C GLY A 40 8.08 -2.63 -0.30
N VAL A 41 9.13 -1.95 -0.75
CA VAL A 41 9.31 -1.48 -2.13
C VAL A 41 10.60 -2.08 -2.69
N SER A 42 10.52 -2.65 -3.89
CA SER A 42 11.67 -3.23 -4.59
C SER A 42 11.85 -2.56 -5.94
N MET A 43 13.10 -2.17 -6.26
CA MET A 43 13.51 -1.56 -7.52
C MET A 43 14.35 -2.56 -8.31
N GLU A 44 13.80 -3.19 -9.36
CA GLU A 44 14.49 -4.26 -10.10
C GLU A 44 15.77 -3.78 -10.80
N GLU A 45 15.78 -2.54 -11.28
CA GLU A 45 16.93 -1.98 -12.01
C GLU A 45 18.14 -1.74 -11.11
N THR A 46 17.92 -1.29 -9.87
CA THR A 46 19.00 -1.01 -8.91
C THR A 46 19.25 -2.18 -7.96
N GLY A 47 18.30 -3.11 -7.84
CA GLY A 47 18.29 -4.17 -6.83
C GLY A 47 18.05 -3.65 -5.41
N GLU A 48 17.60 -2.40 -5.27
CA GLU A 48 17.34 -1.80 -3.96
C GLU A 48 15.99 -2.24 -3.39
N GLU A 49 15.97 -2.44 -2.08
CA GLU A 49 14.77 -2.74 -1.31
C GLU A 49 14.63 -1.74 -0.17
N PHE A 50 13.42 -1.22 0.01
CA PHE A 50 13.09 -0.24 1.03
C PHE A 50 11.89 -0.72 1.84
N GLU A 51 11.93 -0.52 3.15
CA GLU A 51 10.78 -0.77 4.03
C GLU A 51 10.25 0.54 4.61
N TYR A 52 8.92 0.67 4.61
CA TYR A 52 8.21 1.82 5.14
C TYR A 52 7.19 1.38 6.18
N THR A 53 7.18 2.05 7.33
CA THR A 53 6.09 1.97 8.30
C THR A 53 5.17 3.16 8.09
N LEU A 54 3.95 2.92 7.62
CA LEU A 54 3.01 3.93 7.13
C LEU A 54 1.66 3.84 7.83
N ARG A 55 0.93 4.95 7.84
CA ARG A 55 -0.47 5.06 8.30
C ARG A 55 -1.36 5.57 7.17
N PRO A 56 -2.69 5.40 7.25
CA PRO A 56 -3.61 6.05 6.32
C PRO A 56 -3.33 7.56 6.19
N GLY A 57 -3.14 8.02 4.96
CA GLY A 57 -2.74 9.39 4.63
C GLY A 57 -1.26 9.53 4.27
N ASP A 58 -0.39 8.64 4.74
CA ASP A 58 1.05 8.72 4.46
C ASP A 58 1.39 8.34 3.02
N THR A 59 2.48 8.91 2.52
CA THR A 59 2.99 8.67 1.18
C THR A 59 4.32 7.93 1.16
N PHE A 60 4.57 7.19 0.08
CA PHE A 60 5.81 6.47 -0.16
C PHE A 60 6.20 6.58 -1.65
N PRO A 61 7.51 6.63 -1.97
CA PRO A 61 7.98 6.66 -3.34
C PRO A 61 8.00 5.25 -3.95
N VAL A 62 7.70 5.15 -5.23
CA VAL A 62 7.87 3.95 -6.05
C VAL A 62 8.32 4.41 -7.43
N ASP A 63 9.58 4.15 -7.77
CA ASP A 63 10.21 4.69 -8.97
C ASP A 63 10.10 6.23 -9.03
N ASP A 64 9.60 6.79 -10.15
CA ASP A 64 9.37 8.21 -10.35
C ASP A 64 8.01 8.69 -9.79
N GLN A 65 7.26 7.82 -9.10
CA GLN A 65 5.90 8.09 -8.64
C GLN A 65 5.82 8.18 -7.11
N THR A 66 4.93 9.05 -6.63
CA THR A 66 4.53 9.06 -5.22
C THR A 66 3.19 8.35 -5.07
N TRP A 67 3.10 7.46 -4.09
CA TRP A 67 1.92 6.69 -3.75
C TRP A 67 1.47 7.00 -2.34
N GLN A 68 0.19 6.83 -2.05
CA GLN A 68 -0.40 7.08 -0.73
C GLN A 68 -1.15 5.84 -0.25
N VAL A 69 -1.01 5.53 1.05
CA VAL A 69 -1.93 4.63 1.76
C VAL A 69 -3.24 5.38 1.97
N ALA A 70 -4.24 5.12 1.13
CA ALA A 70 -5.51 5.84 1.17
C ALA A 70 -6.42 5.33 2.29
N GLU A 71 -6.46 4.01 2.50
CA GLU A 71 -7.35 3.36 3.46
C GLU A 71 -6.79 2.00 3.87
N VAL A 72 -7.09 1.57 5.09
CA VAL A 72 -6.85 0.19 5.55
C VAL A 72 -8.20 -0.36 5.99
N VAL A 73 -8.63 -1.43 5.35
CA VAL A 73 -9.90 -2.11 5.60
C VAL A 73 -9.62 -3.42 6.30
N PHE A 74 -10.36 -3.67 7.37
CA PHE A 74 -10.37 -4.93 8.08
C PHE A 74 -11.75 -5.58 7.91
N PRO A 75 -11.89 -6.56 7.01
CA PRO A 75 -13.11 -7.34 6.90
C PRO A 75 -13.50 -7.95 8.26
N ASP A 76 -14.79 -7.92 8.57
CA ASP A 76 -15.30 -8.53 9.80
C ASP A 76 -15.12 -10.06 9.75
N ASN A 77 -14.59 -10.62 10.85
CA ASN A 77 -14.38 -12.05 11.14
C ASN A 77 -13.03 -12.70 10.78
N ALA A 78 -11.98 -11.95 10.44
CA ALA A 78 -10.63 -12.53 10.35
C ALA A 78 -9.53 -11.53 10.75
N ASP A 79 -8.71 -11.91 11.73
CA ASP A 79 -7.53 -11.13 12.17
C ASP A 79 -6.42 -11.09 11.10
N TRP A 80 -6.47 -12.01 10.14
CA TRP A 80 -5.47 -12.19 9.08
C TRP A 80 -5.95 -11.65 7.71
N GLU A 81 -7.21 -11.24 7.60
CA GLU A 81 -7.70 -10.56 6.41
C GLU A 81 -7.61 -9.05 6.61
N TRP A 82 -6.83 -8.41 5.75
CA TRP A 82 -6.75 -6.97 5.63
C TRP A 82 -6.71 -6.60 4.14
N GLU A 83 -7.20 -5.41 3.81
CA GLU A 83 -7.02 -4.81 2.49
C GLU A 83 -6.41 -3.42 2.68
N VAL A 84 -5.29 -3.15 2.01
CA VAL A 84 -4.71 -1.80 1.97
C VAL A 84 -5.06 -1.19 0.63
N VAL A 85 -5.77 -0.06 0.65
CA VAL A 85 -6.06 0.71 -0.56
C VAL A 85 -4.94 1.71 -0.75
N VAL A 86 -4.22 1.62 -1.86
CA VAL A 86 -3.20 2.58 -2.26
C VAL A 86 -3.61 3.32 -3.53
N ARG A 87 -3.17 4.57 -3.65
CA ARG A 87 -3.39 5.37 -4.87
C ARG A 87 -2.16 6.18 -5.23
N ARG A 88 -1.94 6.39 -6.52
CA ARG A 88 -0.93 7.34 -6.99
C ARG A 88 -1.35 8.76 -6.63
N THR A 89 -0.43 9.54 -6.09
CA THR A 89 -0.59 10.98 -5.90
C THR A 89 0.22 11.70 -6.96
N SER A 90 -0.40 12.66 -7.64
CA SER A 90 0.18 13.49 -8.69
C SER A 90 1.38 14.30 -8.22
#